data_AF-A0A7S0TX94-F1
#
_entry.id   AF-A0A7S0TX94-F1
#
_cell.length_a   1.000
_cell.length_b   1.000
_cell.length_c   1.000
_cell.angle_alpha   90.00
_cell.angle_beta   90.00
_cell.angle_gamma   90.00
#
_symmetry.space_group_name_H-M   'P 1'
#
loop_
_entity.id
_entity.type
_entity.pdbx_description
1 polymer ?
#
loop_
_entity_poly.entity_id
_entity_poly.type
_entity_poly.pdbx_seq_one_letter_code
_entity_poly.pdbx_strand_id
1 'polypeptide(L)'
;DVTVRGFCLEAGRMRLLGVTLGDGCSLCTKVSVHPGSVVPRGACLGPLSSTYHMLPEDVPASNRLFCSQTFPEPNWCWKAPGLLLLLVVWAVQQAPLLLVLQSMCLQPWYKKDLEGYGDVLEWFLTPDRVGYYVALRVVRACALPMVRLACGIAVKWLVIGRFTAGQRKRSGWQLFKHWLMARVLPPEALHEATQLIGAHYGGVSAVLRMLGAKVGRRVYWPGSGFQGLVEYDLLEVGDDVVFGSRSVIMCCDGEEALPVRIKDGANVADRCVLLPGSTVGRNALLGSGGLAAKGVVLEAGSKSVGSRQGAALLLEPGSAAAASAPTERPFGRAFYGGGGGYTGLPPWVP
;
A
#
# COMPACT_ATOMS: atom_id res chain seq x y z
N ASP A 1 -3.47 10.22 1.47
CA ASP A 1 -2.31 11.05 1.08
C ASP A 1 -2.68 12.20 0.17
N VAL A 2 -3.05 13.35 0.77
CA VAL A 2 -3.17 14.64 0.07
C VAL A 2 -2.16 15.58 0.71
N THR A 3 -1.45 16.37 -0.09
CA THR A 3 -0.46 17.32 0.41
C THR A 3 -0.97 18.74 0.17
N VAL A 4 -1.38 19.42 1.24
CA VAL A 4 -1.78 20.84 1.20
C VAL A 4 -0.65 21.66 1.81
N ARG A 5 -0.08 22.59 1.04
CA ARG A 5 1.04 23.43 1.49
C ARG A 5 0.68 24.91 1.39
N GLY A 6 0.73 25.60 2.53
CA GLY A 6 0.63 27.06 2.59
C GLY A 6 1.93 27.79 2.21
N PHE A 7 3.01 27.05 1.92
CA PHE A 7 4.28 27.64 1.49
C PHE A 7 4.97 26.84 0.39
N CYS A 8 5.77 27.52 -0.43
CA CYS A 8 6.69 26.91 -1.39
C CYS A 8 7.99 27.71 -1.45
N LEU A 9 9.07 27.05 -1.89
CA LEU A 9 10.30 27.72 -2.28
C LEU A 9 10.27 27.87 -3.80
N GLU A 10 10.26 29.11 -4.29
CA GLU A 10 10.25 29.42 -5.72
C GLU A 10 11.28 30.52 -5.97
N ALA A 11 12.20 30.28 -6.92
CA ALA A 11 13.28 31.20 -7.27
C ALA A 11 14.10 31.71 -6.06
N GLY A 12 14.40 30.83 -5.10
CA GLY A 12 15.18 31.16 -3.90
C GLY A 12 14.43 31.97 -2.84
N ARG A 13 13.12 32.22 -3.02
CA ARG A 13 12.27 32.88 -2.03
C ARG A 13 11.23 31.92 -1.47
N MET A 14 10.94 32.06 -0.19
CA MET A 14 9.80 31.38 0.43
C MET A 14 8.54 32.21 0.16
N ARG A 15 7.59 31.65 -0.61
CA ARG A 15 6.26 32.23 -0.77
C ARG A 15 5.33 31.59 0.24
N LEU A 16 4.73 32.39 1.10
CA LEU A 16 3.69 31.98 2.05
C LEU A 16 2.37 32.59 1.59
N LEU A 17 1.44 31.75 1.15
CA LEU A 17 0.12 32.20 0.70
C LEU A 17 -0.96 31.26 1.24
N GLY A 18 -2.12 31.82 1.56
CA GLY A 18 -3.29 31.06 1.95
C GLY A 18 -3.71 30.07 0.86
N VAL A 19 -4.30 28.95 1.28
CA VAL A 19 -4.96 28.00 0.40
C VAL A 19 -6.43 28.00 0.76
N THR A 20 -7.29 28.21 -0.23
CA THR A 20 -8.75 28.21 -0.02
C THR A 20 -9.33 26.95 -0.65
N LEU A 21 -9.97 26.12 0.16
CA LEU A 21 -10.69 24.93 -0.29
C LEU A 21 -12.18 25.21 -0.23
N GLY A 22 -12.86 25.19 -1.38
CA GLY A 22 -14.30 25.38 -1.45
C GLY A 22 -15.08 24.22 -0.84
N ASP A 23 -16.28 24.53 -0.35
CA ASP A 23 -17.22 23.56 0.20
C ASP A 23 -17.48 22.39 -0.77
N GLY A 24 -17.48 21.18 -0.23
CA GLY A 24 -17.76 19.96 -0.99
C GLY A 24 -16.71 19.58 -2.03
N CYS A 25 -15.53 20.22 -2.04
CA CYS A 25 -14.42 19.79 -2.88
C CYS A 25 -13.92 18.40 -2.45
N SER A 26 -13.37 17.64 -3.41
CA SER A 26 -12.88 16.28 -3.17
C SER A 26 -11.47 16.15 -3.73
N LEU A 27 -10.51 15.81 -2.86
CA LEU A 27 -9.10 15.68 -3.22
C LEU A 27 -8.73 14.19 -3.24
N CYS A 28 -8.39 13.66 -4.42
CA CYS A 28 -8.01 12.26 -4.56
C CYS A 28 -6.57 12.00 -4.05
N THR A 29 -6.16 10.74 -4.18
CA THR A 29 -4.85 10.28 -3.71
C THR A 29 -3.68 10.93 -4.47
N LYS A 30 -2.63 11.30 -3.72
CA LYS A 30 -1.39 11.97 -4.20
C LYS A 30 -1.62 13.34 -4.87
N VAL A 31 -2.70 14.04 -4.53
CA VAL A 31 -2.92 15.42 -4.96
C VAL A 31 -2.02 16.39 -4.19
N SER A 32 -1.44 17.36 -4.90
CA SER A 32 -0.64 18.44 -4.31
C SER A 32 -1.30 19.80 -4.52
N VAL A 33 -1.67 20.46 -3.42
CA VAL A 33 -2.25 21.81 -3.43
C VAL A 33 -1.16 22.82 -3.08
N HIS A 34 -0.91 23.73 -4.01
CA HIS A 34 0.12 24.76 -3.93
C HIS A 34 -0.37 26.03 -3.21
N PRO A 35 0.54 26.80 -2.58
CA PRO A 35 0.21 28.05 -1.91
C PRO A 35 -0.43 29.05 -2.88
N GLY A 36 -1.47 29.77 -2.43
CA GLY A 36 -2.21 30.73 -3.24
C GLY A 36 -3.29 30.11 -4.14
N SER A 37 -3.46 28.79 -4.09
CA SER A 37 -4.50 28.10 -4.88
C SER A 37 -5.87 28.27 -4.25
N VAL A 38 -6.87 28.50 -5.09
CA VAL A 38 -8.29 28.48 -4.74
C VAL A 38 -8.94 27.29 -5.45
N VAL A 39 -9.32 26.27 -4.68
CA VAL A 39 -10.06 25.12 -5.21
C VAL A 39 -11.56 25.46 -5.18
N PRO A 40 -12.25 25.52 -6.33
CA PRO A 40 -13.66 25.89 -6.37
C PRO A 40 -14.56 24.94 -5.58
N ARG A 41 -15.74 25.43 -5.17
CA ARG A 41 -16.78 24.61 -4.55
C ARG A 41 -17.16 23.44 -5.46
N GLY A 42 -17.24 22.24 -4.89
CA GLY A 42 -17.60 21.02 -5.61
C GLY A 42 -16.54 20.46 -6.57
N ALA A 43 -15.37 21.11 -6.72
CA ALA A 43 -14.31 20.63 -7.60
C ALA A 43 -13.72 19.29 -7.11
N CYS A 44 -13.38 18.39 -8.04
CA CYS A 44 -12.81 17.08 -7.70
C CYS A 44 -11.45 16.83 -8.35
N LEU A 45 -10.38 17.05 -7.59
CA LEU A 45 -9.02 16.88 -8.10
C LEU A 45 -8.71 15.39 -8.23
N GLY A 46 -8.40 14.96 -9.46
CA GLY A 46 -8.10 13.57 -9.79
C GLY A 46 -6.79 13.06 -9.18
N PRO A 47 -6.56 11.75 -9.20
CA PRO A 47 -5.34 11.15 -8.65
C PRO A 47 -4.07 11.76 -9.27
N LEU A 48 -3.04 11.98 -8.44
CA LEU A 48 -1.74 12.50 -8.88
C LEU A 48 -1.82 13.84 -9.64
N SER A 49 -2.72 14.72 -9.26
CA SER A 49 -2.89 16.04 -9.86
C SER A 49 -2.35 17.17 -8.98
N SER A 50 -2.05 18.32 -9.60
CA SER A 50 -1.52 19.50 -8.92
C SER A 50 -2.32 20.75 -9.26
N THR A 51 -2.61 21.59 -8.27
CA THR A 51 -3.27 22.88 -8.50
C THR A 51 -2.41 23.87 -9.26
N TYR A 52 -1.09 23.66 -9.37
CA TYR A 52 -0.19 24.52 -10.15
C TYR A 52 -0.44 24.42 -11.66
N HIS A 53 -0.88 23.26 -12.14
CA HIS A 53 -1.12 22.98 -13.56
C HIS A 53 -2.61 22.89 -13.90
N MET A 54 -3.50 23.34 -12.99
CA MET A 54 -4.94 23.30 -13.19
C MET A 54 -5.48 24.64 -13.68
N LEU A 55 -6.24 24.60 -14.77
CA LEU A 55 -7.27 25.59 -15.03
C LEU A 55 -8.57 25.12 -14.36
N PRO A 56 -9.41 26.03 -13.80
CA PRO A 56 -10.66 25.67 -13.13
C PRO A 56 -11.65 24.86 -13.97
N GLU A 57 -11.53 24.93 -15.30
CA GLU A 57 -12.41 24.28 -16.27
C GLU A 57 -11.99 22.83 -16.61
N ASP A 58 -10.77 22.41 -16.24
CA ASP A 58 -10.14 21.15 -16.66
C ASP A 58 -10.44 19.95 -15.74
N VAL A 59 -11.30 20.10 -14.73
CA VAL A 59 -11.46 19.09 -13.68
C VAL A 59 -12.76 18.29 -13.87
N PRO A 60 -12.71 17.10 -14.49
CA PRO A 60 -13.90 16.30 -14.72
C PRO A 60 -14.48 15.80 -13.39
N ALA A 61 -15.80 15.89 -13.26
CA ALA A 61 -16.53 15.40 -12.08
C ALA A 61 -16.38 13.89 -11.86
N SER A 62 -16.01 13.13 -12.90
CA SER A 62 -15.73 11.69 -12.85
C SER A 62 -14.57 11.34 -11.92
N ASN A 63 -13.68 12.27 -11.59
CA ASN A 63 -12.60 12.04 -10.64
C ASN A 63 -13.09 11.63 -9.24
N ARG A 64 -14.34 11.97 -8.89
CA ARG A 64 -14.94 11.58 -7.60
C ARG A 64 -15.00 10.07 -7.43
N LEU A 65 -15.03 9.32 -8.53
CA LEU A 65 -14.96 7.86 -8.54
C LEU A 65 -13.70 7.31 -7.90
N PHE A 66 -12.60 8.06 -7.85
CA PHE A 66 -11.34 7.62 -7.22
C PHE A 66 -11.21 8.03 -5.75
N CYS A 67 -12.21 8.73 -5.21
CA CYS A 67 -12.21 9.17 -3.82
C CYS A 67 -12.74 8.05 -2.92
N SER A 68 -11.85 7.34 -2.22
CA SER A 68 -12.21 6.20 -1.36
C SER A 68 -13.25 6.51 -0.27
N GLN A 69 -13.33 7.77 0.19
CA GLN A 69 -14.32 8.21 1.18
C GLN A 69 -15.74 8.26 0.61
N THR A 70 -15.89 8.34 -0.71
CA THR A 70 -17.20 8.33 -1.38
C THR A 70 -17.65 6.93 -1.77
N PHE A 71 -16.85 5.90 -1.47
CA PHE A 71 -17.19 4.54 -1.84
C PHE A 71 -18.42 4.07 -1.06
N PRO A 72 -19.35 3.36 -1.73
CA PRO A 72 -20.51 2.80 -1.07
C PRO A 72 -20.08 1.83 0.02
N GLU A 73 -20.64 2.02 1.22
CA GLU A 73 -20.42 1.11 2.34
C GLU A 73 -21.53 0.07 2.45
N PRO A 74 -21.25 -1.11 3.02
CA PRO A 74 -22.28 -2.10 3.29
C PRO A 74 -23.25 -1.62 4.40
N ASN A 75 -24.48 -2.12 4.36
CA ASN A 75 -25.49 -1.89 5.40
C ASN A 75 -25.05 -2.46 6.76
N TRP A 76 -25.68 -1.97 7.84
CA TRP A 76 -25.35 -2.39 9.21
C TRP A 76 -25.49 -3.90 9.46
N CYS A 77 -26.45 -4.57 8.83
CA CYS A 77 -26.63 -6.02 8.95
C CYS A 77 -25.39 -6.81 8.51
N TRP A 78 -24.60 -6.28 7.57
CA TRP A 78 -23.33 -6.86 7.15
C TRP A 78 -22.17 -6.38 8.03
N LYS A 79 -22.19 -5.13 8.48
CA LYS A 79 -21.12 -4.58 9.33
C LYS A 79 -21.07 -5.26 10.71
N ALA A 80 -22.21 -5.54 11.33
CA ALA A 80 -22.27 -6.15 12.67
C ALA A 80 -21.50 -7.49 12.77
N PRO A 81 -21.75 -8.52 11.94
CA PRO A 81 -20.98 -9.76 11.99
C PRO A 81 -19.51 -9.54 11.60
N GLY A 82 -19.23 -8.61 10.67
CA GLY A 82 -17.86 -8.24 10.33
C GLY A 82 -17.09 -7.61 11.48
N LEU A 83 -17.73 -6.77 12.29
CA LEU A 83 -17.14 -6.17 13.50
C LEU A 83 -16.86 -7.21 14.57
N LEU A 84 -17.77 -8.19 14.75
CA LEU A 84 -17.51 -9.32 15.66
C LEU A 84 -16.28 -10.12 15.19
N LEU A 85 -16.18 -10.41 13.89
CA LEU A 85 -15.01 -11.08 13.33
C LEU A 85 -13.73 -10.25 13.53
N LEU A 86 -13.78 -8.94 13.33
CA LEU A 86 -12.64 -8.03 13.58
C LEU A 86 -12.23 -8.03 15.06
N LEU A 87 -13.19 -8.11 15.98
CA LEU A 87 -12.92 -8.24 17.41
C LEU A 87 -12.25 -9.57 17.74
N VAL A 88 -12.67 -10.67 17.11
CA VAL A 88 -12.00 -11.98 17.23
C VAL A 88 -10.58 -11.90 16.69
N VAL A 89 -10.36 -11.32 15.51
CA VAL A 89 -9.02 -11.11 14.94
C VAL A 89 -8.15 -10.27 15.88
N TRP A 90 -8.69 -9.20 16.45
CA TRP A 90 -7.99 -8.37 17.42
C TRP A 90 -7.63 -9.15 18.69
N ALA A 91 -8.56 -9.94 19.24
CA ALA A 91 -8.31 -10.76 20.43
C ALA A 91 -7.22 -11.82 20.17
N VAL A 92 -7.27 -12.50 19.03
CA VAL A 92 -6.23 -13.47 18.62
C VAL A 92 -4.88 -12.77 18.43
N GLN A 93 -4.87 -11.56 17.84
CA GLN A 93 -3.66 -10.76 17.70
C GLN A 93 -3.04 -10.38 19.05
N GLN A 94 -3.84 -10.19 20.12
CA GLN A 94 -3.32 -9.89 21.46
C GLN A 94 -2.83 -11.14 22.23
N ALA A 95 -3.16 -12.35 21.77
CA ALA A 95 -2.83 -13.58 22.49
C ALA A 95 -1.33 -13.75 22.82
N PRO A 96 -0.37 -13.48 21.91
CA PRO A 96 1.05 -13.57 22.24
C PRO A 96 1.47 -12.62 23.38
N LEU A 97 0.88 -11.42 23.43
CA LEU A 97 1.16 -10.45 24.49
C LEU A 97 0.60 -10.94 25.84
N LEU A 98 -0.62 -11.47 25.82
CA LEU A 98 -1.26 -12.03 27.01
C LEU A 98 -0.48 -13.24 27.57
N LEU A 99 0.10 -14.08 26.70
CA LEU A 99 0.96 -15.19 27.14
C LEU A 99 2.23 -14.69 27.86
N VAL A 100 2.84 -13.59 27.40
CA VAL A 100 3.98 -12.97 28.10
C VAL A 100 3.54 -12.40 29.45
N LEU A 101 2.40 -11.71 29.52
CA LEU A 101 1.87 -11.20 30.79
C LEU A 101 1.49 -12.34 31.75
N GLN A 102 0.89 -13.41 31.25
CA GLN A 102 0.54 -14.57 32.04
C GLN A 102 1.80 -15.25 32.59
N SER A 103 2.84 -15.43 31.76
CA SER A 103 4.11 -16.01 32.22
C SER A 103 4.83 -15.13 33.24
N MET A 104 4.64 -13.81 33.22
CA MET A 104 5.10 -12.88 34.26
C MET A 104 4.33 -13.08 35.57
N CYS A 105 3.00 -13.18 35.51
CA CYS A 105 2.14 -13.38 36.69
C CYS A 105 2.33 -14.73 37.38
N LEU A 106 2.83 -15.74 36.68
CA LEU A 106 3.11 -17.07 37.21
C LEU A 106 4.46 -17.18 37.93
N GLN A 107 5.29 -16.12 37.89
CA GLN A 107 6.59 -16.16 38.54
C GLN A 107 6.47 -16.08 40.07
N PRO A 108 7.29 -16.84 40.81
CA PRO A 108 7.22 -16.92 42.28
C PRO A 108 7.52 -15.59 42.98
N TRP A 109 8.21 -14.67 42.30
CA TRP A 109 8.53 -13.32 42.80
C TRP A 109 7.39 -12.30 42.59
N TYR A 110 6.28 -12.68 41.94
CA TYR A 110 5.16 -11.77 41.68
C TYR A 110 4.34 -11.53 42.96
N LYS A 111 4.67 -10.46 43.70
CA LYS A 111 3.87 -9.97 44.85
C LYS A 111 2.75 -9.03 44.36
N LYS A 112 1.54 -9.23 44.88
CA LYS A 112 0.31 -8.48 44.52
C LYS A 112 0.07 -7.24 45.38
N ASP A 113 0.63 -7.18 46.57
CA ASP A 113 0.35 -6.12 47.53
C ASP A 113 1.36 -4.98 47.36
N LEU A 114 0.85 -3.78 47.05
CA LEU A 114 1.58 -2.54 46.86
C LEU A 114 1.01 -1.51 47.84
N GLU A 115 1.69 -1.28 48.95
CA GLU A 115 1.15 -0.45 50.04
C GLU A 115 1.71 0.98 50.03
N GLY A 116 2.88 1.21 49.41
CA GLY A 116 3.48 2.55 49.29
C GLY A 116 4.08 2.90 47.92
N TYR A 117 4.39 4.19 47.71
CA TYR A 117 5.05 4.69 46.48
C TYR A 117 6.46 4.11 46.27
N GLY A 118 7.17 3.78 47.35
CA GLY A 118 8.46 3.09 47.30
C GLY A 118 8.34 1.68 46.72
N ASP A 119 7.31 0.93 47.13
CA ASP A 119 7.03 -0.41 46.61
C ASP A 119 6.68 -0.37 45.13
N VAL A 120 5.98 0.68 44.67
CA VAL A 120 5.68 0.86 43.24
C VAL A 120 6.96 1.09 42.44
N LEU A 121 7.89 1.92 42.94
CA LEU A 121 9.18 2.16 42.30
C LEU A 121 10.03 0.88 42.25
N GLU A 122 10.11 0.14 43.36
CA GLU A 122 10.81 -1.14 43.42
C GLU A 122 10.15 -2.20 42.50
N TRP A 123 8.82 -2.17 42.43
CA TRP A 123 8.01 -3.01 41.54
C TRP A 123 8.32 -2.75 40.05
N PHE A 124 8.58 -1.50 39.66
CA PHE A 124 8.99 -1.17 38.28
C PHE A 124 10.48 -1.41 37.99
N LEU A 125 11.35 -1.30 39.00
CA LEU A 125 12.81 -1.34 38.84
C LEU A 125 13.43 -2.73 39.05
N THR A 126 12.65 -3.74 39.45
CA THR A 126 13.16 -5.11 39.64
C THR A 126 13.76 -5.67 38.33
N PRO A 127 15.03 -6.11 38.31
CA PRO A 127 15.73 -6.51 37.08
C PRO A 127 15.04 -7.67 36.34
N ASP A 128 14.43 -8.62 37.07
CA ASP A 128 13.68 -9.73 36.47
C ASP A 128 12.50 -9.26 35.61
N ARG A 129 11.88 -8.12 35.94
CA ARG A 129 10.71 -7.56 35.24
C ARG A 129 11.08 -6.73 34.03
N VAL A 130 12.24 -6.08 34.08
CA VAL A 130 12.81 -5.36 32.93
C VAL A 130 12.91 -6.31 31.73
N GLY A 131 13.32 -7.57 31.95
CA GLY A 131 13.32 -8.62 30.93
C GLY A 131 11.95 -8.86 30.30
N TYR A 132 10.88 -8.94 31.11
CA TYR A 132 9.50 -9.08 30.60
C TYR A 132 9.03 -7.83 29.85
N TYR A 133 9.37 -6.62 30.30
CA TYR A 133 9.01 -5.41 29.55
C TYR A 133 9.71 -5.34 28.18
N VAL A 134 10.98 -5.74 28.11
CA VAL A 134 11.69 -5.91 26.85
C VAL A 134 11.02 -6.98 25.99
N ALA A 135 10.71 -8.14 26.57
CA ALA A 135 10.01 -9.22 25.87
C ALA A 135 8.64 -8.78 25.33
N LEU A 136 7.84 -8.04 26.11
CA LEU A 136 6.57 -7.47 25.66
C LEU A 136 6.76 -6.54 24.46
N ARG A 137 7.82 -5.71 24.46
CA ARG A 137 8.14 -4.83 23.33
C ARG A 137 8.56 -5.62 22.09
N VAL A 138 9.41 -6.64 22.25
CA VAL A 138 9.86 -7.51 21.16
C VAL A 138 8.69 -8.30 20.57
N VAL A 139 7.88 -8.95 21.41
CA VAL A 139 6.70 -9.71 20.98
C VAL A 139 5.68 -8.79 20.29
N ARG A 140 5.47 -7.58 20.83
CA ARG A 140 4.62 -6.57 20.18
C ARG A 140 5.13 -6.18 18.80
N ALA A 141 6.44 -6.00 18.65
CA ALA A 141 7.03 -5.59 17.38
C ALA A 141 7.07 -6.73 16.35
N CYS A 142 7.34 -7.96 16.78
CA CYS A 142 7.59 -9.09 15.87
C CYS A 142 6.37 -10.01 15.69
N ALA A 143 5.69 -10.40 16.78
CA ALA A 143 4.65 -11.41 16.72
C ALA A 143 3.30 -10.85 16.27
N LEU A 144 2.91 -9.66 16.75
CA LEU A 144 1.61 -9.08 16.44
C LEU A 144 1.38 -8.84 14.93
N PRO A 145 2.32 -8.24 14.17
CA PRO A 145 2.15 -8.08 12.73
C PRO A 145 2.05 -9.41 11.99
N MET A 146 2.83 -10.42 12.40
CA MET A 146 2.81 -11.77 11.83
C MET A 146 1.49 -12.50 12.08
N VAL A 147 0.98 -12.47 13.32
CA VAL A 147 -0.32 -13.05 13.66
C VAL A 147 -1.45 -12.33 12.90
N ARG A 148 -1.39 -11.00 12.82
CA ARG A 148 -2.37 -10.23 12.04
C ARG A 148 -2.33 -10.60 10.55
N LEU A 149 -1.16 -10.76 9.96
CA LEU A 149 -1.01 -11.21 8.59
C LEU A 149 -1.62 -12.61 8.38
N ALA A 150 -1.31 -13.55 9.27
CA ALA A 150 -1.86 -14.91 9.21
C ALA A 150 -3.40 -14.91 9.34
N CYS A 151 -3.95 -14.15 10.28
CA CYS A 151 -5.40 -13.96 10.40
C CYS A 151 -5.99 -13.30 9.15
N GLY A 152 -5.31 -12.33 8.56
CA GLY A 152 -5.73 -11.69 7.31
C GLY A 152 -5.82 -12.66 6.14
N ILE A 153 -4.82 -13.52 5.98
CA ILE A 153 -4.82 -14.59 4.98
C ILE A 153 -5.94 -15.61 5.28
N ALA A 154 -6.13 -16.00 6.54
CA ALA A 154 -7.20 -16.92 6.92
C ALA A 154 -8.60 -16.34 6.61
N VAL A 155 -8.88 -15.10 7.03
CA VAL A 155 -10.16 -14.43 6.75
C VAL A 155 -10.37 -14.24 5.24
N LYS A 156 -9.31 -13.94 4.49
CA LYS A 156 -9.34 -13.83 3.02
C LYS A 156 -9.89 -15.10 2.38
N TRP A 157 -9.42 -16.28 2.78
CA TRP A 157 -9.83 -17.54 2.16
C TRP A 157 -11.11 -18.12 2.75
N LEU A 158 -11.32 -17.98 4.06
CA LEU A 158 -12.47 -18.58 4.76
C LEU A 158 -13.77 -17.77 4.59
N VAL A 159 -13.68 -16.44 4.51
CA VAL A 159 -14.86 -15.55 4.51
C VAL A 159 -14.98 -14.78 3.20
N ILE A 160 -13.89 -14.14 2.75
CA ILE A 160 -13.96 -13.22 1.60
C ILE A 160 -13.98 -14.00 0.27
N GLY A 161 -13.21 -15.06 0.14
CA GLY A 161 -12.99 -15.77 -1.13
C GLY A 161 -12.22 -14.89 -2.14
N ARG A 162 -12.37 -15.15 -3.45
CA ARG A 162 -11.67 -14.39 -4.51
C ARG A 162 -12.40 -13.09 -4.89
N PHE A 163 -11.64 -12.03 -5.15
CA PHE A 163 -12.11 -10.83 -5.84
C PHE A 163 -12.13 -11.07 -7.35
N THR A 164 -13.21 -10.67 -8.01
CA THR A 164 -13.39 -10.82 -9.46
C THR A 164 -13.62 -9.45 -10.08
N ALA A 165 -13.10 -9.26 -11.29
CA ALA A 165 -13.35 -8.03 -12.03
C ALA A 165 -14.85 -7.83 -12.31
N GLY A 166 -15.31 -6.59 -12.27
CA GLY A 166 -16.70 -6.22 -12.53
C GLY A 166 -17.21 -5.13 -11.58
N GLN A 167 -18.51 -4.89 -11.63
CA GLN A 167 -19.18 -3.82 -10.90
C GLN A 167 -19.09 -4.01 -9.37
N ARG A 168 -18.59 -3.00 -8.66
CA ARG A 168 -18.41 -2.97 -7.19
C ARG A 168 -19.74 -3.01 -6.45
N LYS A 169 -20.75 -2.31 -6.98
CA LYS A 169 -22.10 -2.20 -6.40
C LYS A 169 -23.02 -3.38 -6.72
N ARG A 170 -22.52 -4.47 -7.30
CA ARG A 170 -23.37 -5.59 -7.75
C ARG A 170 -24.12 -6.28 -6.61
N SER A 171 -23.57 -6.31 -5.40
CA SER A 171 -24.25 -6.90 -4.23
C SER A 171 -23.73 -6.35 -2.90
N GLY A 172 -24.58 -6.38 -1.86
CA GLY A 172 -24.18 -6.05 -0.48
C GLY A 172 -23.03 -6.92 0.04
N TRP A 173 -22.97 -8.18 -0.41
CA TRP A 173 -21.87 -9.10 -0.09
C TRP A 173 -20.52 -8.65 -0.67
N GLN A 174 -20.49 -8.17 -1.91
CA GLN A 174 -19.26 -7.62 -2.48
C GLN A 174 -18.80 -6.36 -1.75
N LEU A 175 -19.72 -5.45 -1.40
CA LEU A 175 -19.38 -4.28 -0.59
C LEU A 175 -18.80 -4.69 0.78
N PHE A 176 -19.41 -5.71 1.40
CA PHE A 176 -18.91 -6.29 2.65
C PHE A 176 -17.50 -6.87 2.50
N LYS A 177 -17.21 -7.64 1.44
CA LYS A 177 -15.87 -8.18 1.17
C LYS A 177 -14.79 -7.10 1.11
N HIS A 178 -15.03 -6.02 0.36
CA HIS A 178 -14.10 -4.91 0.25
C HIS A 178 -13.91 -4.19 1.59
N TRP A 179 -15.02 -3.93 2.29
CA TRP A 179 -15.03 -3.29 3.61
C TRP A 179 -14.27 -4.10 4.66
N LEU A 180 -14.47 -5.43 4.67
CA LEU A 180 -13.84 -6.35 5.61
C LEU A 180 -12.34 -6.46 5.31
N MET A 181 -11.95 -6.67 4.04
CA MET A 181 -10.55 -6.79 3.66
C MET A 181 -9.74 -5.55 4.04
N ALA A 182 -10.28 -4.36 3.75
CA ALA A 182 -9.64 -3.08 4.08
C ALA A 182 -9.43 -2.87 5.59
N ARG A 183 -10.22 -3.52 6.45
CA ARG A 183 -10.11 -3.42 7.92
C ARG A 183 -9.26 -4.52 8.55
N VAL A 184 -9.35 -5.74 8.03
CA VAL A 184 -8.58 -6.87 8.56
C VAL A 184 -7.10 -6.67 8.25
N LEU A 185 -6.78 -6.37 6.99
CA LEU A 185 -5.40 -6.19 6.54
C LEU A 185 -5.24 -4.84 5.84
N PRO A 186 -5.23 -3.73 6.61
CA PRO A 186 -4.96 -2.41 6.06
C PRO A 186 -3.52 -2.34 5.53
N PRO A 187 -3.21 -1.43 4.59
CA PRO A 187 -1.88 -1.30 3.99
C PRO A 187 -0.74 -1.21 5.00
N GLU A 188 -0.97 -0.52 6.13
CA GLU A 188 0.01 -0.32 7.19
C GLU A 188 0.35 -1.65 7.88
N ALA A 189 -0.66 -2.47 8.19
CA ALA A 189 -0.47 -3.77 8.81
C ALA A 189 0.29 -4.74 7.90
N LEU A 190 0.00 -4.73 6.59
CA LEU A 190 0.76 -5.52 5.62
C LEU A 190 2.21 -5.01 5.51
N HIS A 191 2.40 -3.69 5.57
CA HIS A 191 3.73 -3.10 5.53
C HIS A 191 4.57 -3.49 6.75
N GLU A 192 4.04 -3.39 7.96
CA GLU A 192 4.72 -3.84 9.19
C GLU A 192 5.13 -5.31 9.10
N ALA A 193 4.23 -6.17 8.62
CA ALA A 193 4.52 -7.58 8.46
C ALA A 193 5.62 -7.82 7.40
N THR A 194 5.55 -7.15 6.26
CA THR A 194 6.55 -7.32 5.18
C THR A 194 7.93 -6.78 5.55
N GLN A 195 8.02 -5.75 6.41
CA GLN A 195 9.31 -5.28 6.94
C GLN A 195 10.02 -6.35 7.78
N LEU A 196 9.28 -7.15 8.55
CA LEU A 196 9.84 -8.23 9.38
C LEU A 196 10.30 -9.45 8.57
N ILE A 197 9.67 -9.70 7.42
CA ILE A 197 10.04 -10.81 6.52
C ILE A 197 11.42 -10.56 5.86
N GLY A 198 11.91 -9.32 5.90
CA GLY A 198 13.24 -8.94 5.47
C GLY A 198 13.28 -8.25 4.10
N ALA A 199 14.45 -7.70 3.76
CA ALA A 199 14.69 -6.97 2.52
C ALA A 199 14.63 -7.86 1.26
N HIS A 200 14.66 -9.18 1.42
CA HIS A 200 14.53 -10.14 0.33
C HIS A 200 13.09 -10.14 -0.19
N TYR A 201 12.88 -9.41 -1.28
CA TYR A 201 11.60 -9.18 -1.95
C TYR A 201 10.81 -10.45 -2.31
N GLY A 202 11.45 -11.63 -2.30
CA GLY A 202 10.79 -12.93 -2.47
C GLY A 202 9.74 -13.24 -1.40
N GLY A 203 9.96 -12.84 -0.15
CA GLY A 203 9.02 -13.06 0.94
C GLY A 203 7.73 -12.26 0.76
N VAL A 204 7.85 -10.99 0.37
CA VAL A 204 6.71 -10.13 0.02
C VAL A 204 5.93 -10.72 -1.16
N SER A 205 6.64 -11.19 -2.19
CA SER A 205 6.00 -11.88 -3.32
C SER A 205 5.23 -13.14 -2.89
N ALA A 206 5.75 -13.90 -1.93
CA ALA A 206 5.04 -15.07 -1.39
C ALA A 206 3.77 -14.67 -0.63
N VAL A 207 3.83 -13.62 0.20
CA VAL A 207 2.66 -13.09 0.91
C VAL A 207 1.58 -12.61 -0.05
N LEU A 208 1.94 -11.84 -1.08
CA LEU A 208 0.99 -11.38 -2.09
C LEU A 208 0.35 -12.54 -2.86
N ARG A 209 1.12 -13.58 -3.19
CA ARG A 209 0.59 -14.82 -3.77
C ARG A 209 -0.38 -15.53 -2.84
N MET A 210 -0.10 -15.59 -1.54
CA MET A 210 -1.03 -16.14 -0.54
C MET A 210 -2.32 -15.30 -0.43
N LEU A 211 -2.27 -14.00 -0.69
CA LEU A 211 -3.45 -13.13 -0.74
C LEU A 211 -4.22 -13.21 -2.06
N GLY A 212 -3.70 -13.93 -3.06
CA GLY A 212 -4.35 -14.20 -4.34
C GLY A 212 -3.75 -13.46 -5.55
N ALA A 213 -2.78 -12.56 -5.35
CA ALA A 213 -2.13 -11.85 -6.44
C ALA A 213 -1.29 -12.77 -7.32
N LYS A 214 -1.23 -12.47 -8.62
CA LYS A 214 -0.33 -13.17 -9.55
C LYS A 214 0.98 -12.41 -9.60
N VAL A 215 2.00 -12.91 -8.91
CA VAL A 215 3.32 -12.27 -8.85
C VAL A 215 4.39 -13.21 -9.40
N GLY A 216 5.19 -12.70 -10.33
CA GLY A 216 6.37 -13.33 -10.88
C GLY A 216 7.55 -13.43 -9.90
N ARG A 217 8.74 -13.56 -10.47
CA ARG A 217 10.04 -13.72 -9.80
C ARG A 217 10.87 -12.44 -9.94
N ARG A 218 11.80 -12.25 -8.99
CA ARG A 218 12.76 -11.12 -8.99
C ARG A 218 12.10 -9.74 -9.08
N VAL A 219 10.95 -9.61 -8.42
CA VAL A 219 10.24 -8.33 -8.29
C VAL A 219 10.89 -7.52 -7.18
N TYR A 220 11.20 -6.25 -7.46
CA TYR A 220 11.69 -5.30 -6.47
C TYR A 220 10.52 -4.46 -5.95
N TRP A 221 10.09 -4.69 -4.71
CA TRP A 221 8.89 -4.06 -4.14
C TRP A 221 9.15 -2.70 -3.49
N PRO A 222 8.12 -1.83 -3.39
CA PRO A 222 8.29 -0.53 -2.78
C PRO A 222 8.56 -0.65 -1.28
N GLY A 223 9.61 0.00 -0.79
CA GLY A 223 9.93 0.06 0.64
C GLY A 223 8.90 0.80 1.50
N SER A 224 7.89 1.43 0.90
CA SER A 224 6.80 2.14 1.58
C SER A 224 5.51 1.31 1.73
N GLY A 225 5.50 0.06 1.26
CA GLY A 225 4.30 -0.78 1.22
C GLY A 225 3.31 -0.45 0.08
N PHE A 226 2.17 -1.14 0.11
CA PHE A 226 1.15 -1.14 -0.95
C PHE A 226 -0.03 -0.24 -0.62
N GLN A 227 0.09 1.05 -0.92
CA GLN A 227 -1.01 1.98 -0.71
C GLN A 227 -2.14 1.74 -1.72
N GLY A 228 -3.39 1.71 -1.25
CA GLY A 228 -4.59 1.64 -2.08
C GLY A 228 -5.01 0.25 -2.55
N LEU A 229 -4.20 -0.79 -2.31
CA LEU A 229 -4.49 -2.16 -2.76
C LEU A 229 -5.32 -2.90 -1.70
N VAL A 230 -6.54 -3.31 -2.08
CA VAL A 230 -7.43 -4.15 -1.27
C VAL A 230 -7.76 -5.46 -1.98
N GLU A 231 -7.95 -5.38 -3.30
CA GLU A 231 -8.33 -6.50 -4.15
C GLU A 231 -7.08 -7.21 -4.70
N TYR A 232 -6.34 -7.88 -3.81
CA TYR A 232 -5.07 -8.55 -4.16
C TYR A 232 -5.19 -9.50 -5.35
N ASP A 233 -6.31 -10.21 -5.53
CA ASP A 233 -6.53 -11.12 -6.68
C ASP A 233 -6.50 -10.42 -8.05
N LEU A 234 -6.71 -9.10 -8.08
CA LEU A 234 -6.73 -8.29 -9.29
C LEU A 234 -5.38 -7.67 -9.63
N LEU A 235 -4.35 -7.94 -8.82
CA LEU A 235 -2.98 -7.51 -9.10
C LEU A 235 -2.23 -8.60 -9.86
N GLU A 236 -1.76 -8.27 -11.06
CA GLU A 236 -0.89 -9.13 -11.87
C GLU A 236 0.46 -8.43 -12.09
N VAL A 237 1.54 -9.03 -11.61
CA VAL A 237 2.93 -8.55 -11.70
C VAL A 237 3.79 -9.63 -12.33
N GLY A 238 4.48 -9.28 -13.41
CA GLY A 238 5.40 -10.15 -14.14
C GLY A 238 6.73 -10.38 -13.43
N ASP A 239 7.67 -10.97 -14.17
CA ASP A 239 9.04 -11.17 -13.73
C ASP A 239 9.88 -9.90 -13.88
N ASP A 240 10.91 -9.72 -13.05
CA ASP A 240 11.89 -8.61 -13.16
C ASP A 240 11.28 -7.19 -13.07
N VAL A 241 10.12 -7.07 -12.43
CA VAL A 241 9.44 -5.77 -12.25
C VAL A 241 10.12 -4.97 -11.14
N VAL A 242 10.30 -3.67 -11.37
CA VAL A 242 10.86 -2.75 -10.37
C VAL A 242 9.82 -1.72 -9.96
N PHE A 243 9.61 -1.58 -8.65
CA PHE A 243 8.78 -0.55 -8.05
C PHE A 243 9.60 0.49 -7.29
N GLY A 244 9.31 1.75 -7.55
CA GLY A 244 9.73 2.88 -6.75
C GLY A 244 8.84 3.06 -5.52
N SER A 245 9.35 3.82 -4.56
CA SER A 245 8.71 4.09 -3.29
C SER A 245 7.51 5.01 -3.43
N ARG A 246 6.56 4.87 -2.50
CA ARG A 246 5.38 5.72 -2.29
C ARG A 246 4.39 5.71 -3.46
N SER A 247 4.44 4.67 -4.28
CA SER A 247 3.48 4.43 -5.36
C SER A 247 2.18 3.84 -4.82
N VAL A 248 1.09 4.10 -5.52
CA VAL A 248 -0.27 3.69 -5.15
C VAL A 248 -0.84 2.83 -6.26
N ILE A 249 -1.39 1.68 -5.89
CA ILE A 249 -2.01 0.76 -6.85
C ILE A 249 -3.46 0.58 -6.44
N MET A 250 -4.38 0.94 -7.33
CA MET A 250 -5.82 0.82 -7.12
C MET A 250 -6.41 -0.14 -8.16
N CYS A 251 -6.94 -1.27 -7.70
CA CYS A 251 -7.64 -2.22 -8.56
C CYS A 251 -9.16 -1.95 -8.60
N CYS A 252 -9.65 -1.00 -7.81
CA CYS A 252 -11.07 -0.67 -7.77
C CYS A 252 -11.30 0.84 -7.58
N ASP A 253 -12.37 1.33 -8.19
CA ASP A 253 -12.92 2.67 -7.99
C ASP A 253 -14.33 2.58 -7.38
N GLY A 254 -15.06 3.70 -7.34
CA GLY A 254 -16.42 3.75 -6.78
C GLY A 254 -17.48 2.93 -7.54
N GLU A 255 -17.19 2.48 -8.75
CA GLU A 255 -18.11 1.80 -9.66
C GLU A 255 -17.70 0.37 -9.95
N GLU A 256 -16.43 0.12 -10.27
CA GLU A 256 -15.96 -1.18 -10.73
C GLU A 256 -14.56 -1.55 -10.22
N ALA A 257 -14.29 -2.85 -10.23
CA ALA A 257 -13.00 -3.44 -9.96
C ALA A 257 -12.43 -4.02 -11.26
N LEU A 258 -11.22 -3.62 -11.62
CA LEU A 258 -10.52 -4.03 -12.84
C LEU A 258 -9.08 -4.41 -12.52
N PRO A 259 -8.53 -5.44 -13.19
CA PRO A 259 -7.18 -5.89 -12.92
C PRO A 259 -6.14 -4.84 -13.31
N VAL A 260 -5.15 -4.64 -12.45
CA VAL A 260 -3.95 -3.84 -12.76
C VAL A 260 -2.83 -4.80 -13.14
N ARG A 261 -2.26 -4.59 -14.31
CA ARG A 261 -1.28 -5.52 -14.91
C ARG A 261 0.05 -4.81 -15.11
N ILE A 262 1.12 -5.39 -14.57
CA ILE A 262 2.48 -4.89 -14.74
C ILE A 262 3.28 -6.02 -15.33
N LYS A 263 3.66 -5.89 -16.60
CA LYS A 263 4.30 -6.95 -17.38
C LYS A 263 5.79 -7.05 -17.07
N ASP A 264 6.41 -8.11 -17.59
CA ASP A 264 7.80 -8.45 -17.28
C ASP A 264 8.78 -7.30 -17.60
N GLY A 265 9.77 -7.10 -16.75
CA GLY A 265 10.79 -6.06 -16.90
C GLY A 265 10.28 -4.62 -16.80
N ALA A 266 8.98 -4.41 -16.53
CA ALA A 266 8.41 -3.09 -16.37
C ALA A 266 9.00 -2.37 -15.16
N ASN A 267 9.10 -1.04 -15.26
CA ASN A 267 9.60 -0.19 -14.20
C ASN A 267 8.54 0.85 -13.84
N VAL A 268 8.01 0.75 -12.63
CA VAL A 268 7.13 1.74 -12.04
C VAL A 268 7.97 2.54 -11.05
N ALA A 269 8.32 3.77 -11.37
CA ALA A 269 9.20 4.59 -10.53
C ALA A 269 8.49 5.13 -9.27
N ASP A 270 9.08 6.14 -8.62
CA ASP A 270 8.58 6.66 -7.34
C ASP A 270 7.30 7.47 -7.50
N ARG A 271 6.40 7.36 -6.52
CA ARG A 271 5.16 8.15 -6.40
C ARG A 271 4.23 8.02 -7.60
N CYS A 272 4.27 6.89 -8.29
CA CYS A 272 3.35 6.62 -9.38
C CYS A 272 1.98 6.23 -8.84
N VAL A 273 0.94 6.48 -9.62
CA VAL A 273 -0.42 6.02 -9.32
C VAL A 273 -0.91 5.16 -10.47
N LEU A 274 -1.31 3.93 -10.17
CA LEU A 274 -1.88 3.00 -11.13
C LEU A 274 -3.37 2.84 -10.83
N LEU A 275 -4.22 3.22 -11.78
CA LEU A 275 -5.67 3.17 -11.67
C LEU A 275 -6.25 1.86 -12.21
N PRO A 276 -7.51 1.52 -11.89
CA PRO A 276 -8.11 0.24 -12.26
C PRO A 276 -8.04 -0.03 -13.77
N GLY A 277 -7.71 -1.27 -14.16
CA GLY A 277 -7.63 -1.67 -15.57
C GLY A 277 -6.37 -1.21 -16.30
N SER A 278 -5.50 -0.41 -15.66
CA SER A 278 -4.26 0.01 -16.28
C SER A 278 -3.30 -1.16 -16.51
N THR A 279 -2.57 -1.11 -17.62
CA THR A 279 -1.54 -2.09 -17.96
C THR A 279 -0.21 -1.38 -18.25
N VAL A 280 0.84 -1.74 -17.53
CA VAL A 280 2.22 -1.33 -17.84
C VAL A 280 2.87 -2.44 -18.67
N GLY A 281 3.19 -2.13 -19.92
CA GLY A 281 3.72 -3.08 -20.89
C GLY A 281 5.10 -3.62 -20.53
N ARG A 282 5.50 -4.71 -21.22
CA ARG A 282 6.80 -5.35 -21.01
C ARG A 282 7.92 -4.36 -21.26
N ASN A 283 8.91 -4.28 -20.37
CA ASN A 283 10.00 -3.30 -20.41
C ASN A 283 9.56 -1.82 -20.48
N ALA A 284 8.29 -1.51 -20.22
CA ALA A 284 7.82 -0.13 -20.20
C ALA A 284 8.25 0.58 -18.90
N LEU A 285 8.46 1.88 -18.98
CA LEU A 285 8.81 2.75 -17.86
C LEU A 285 7.67 3.72 -17.58
N LEU A 286 7.08 3.62 -16.40
CA LEU A 286 6.28 4.68 -15.80
C LEU A 286 7.18 5.46 -14.83
N GLY A 287 7.76 6.55 -15.33
CA GLY A 287 8.67 7.44 -14.60
C GLY A 287 8.02 8.16 -13.43
N SER A 288 8.85 8.77 -12.58
CA SER A 288 8.43 9.26 -11.26
C SER A 288 7.28 10.27 -11.35
N GLY A 289 6.33 10.15 -10.43
CA GLY A 289 5.09 10.92 -10.47
C GLY A 289 4.21 10.58 -11.67
N GLY A 290 4.36 9.38 -12.24
CA GLY A 290 3.59 8.88 -13.38
C GLY A 290 2.18 8.41 -13.02
N LEU A 291 1.17 8.81 -13.80
CA LEU A 291 -0.20 8.34 -13.67
C LEU A 291 -0.55 7.33 -14.80
N ALA A 292 -0.73 6.06 -14.45
CA ALA A 292 -1.35 5.10 -15.35
C ALA A 292 -2.88 5.21 -15.20
N ALA A 293 -3.51 5.92 -16.14
CA ALA A 293 -4.93 6.22 -16.12
C ALA A 293 -5.81 4.96 -16.23
N LYS A 294 -7.07 5.06 -15.81
CA LYS A 294 -8.02 3.95 -15.79
C LYS A 294 -8.14 3.33 -17.18
N GLY A 295 -7.95 2.01 -17.28
CA GLY A 295 -8.04 1.26 -18.54
C GLY A 295 -6.94 1.53 -19.57
N VAL A 296 -5.96 2.39 -19.28
CA VAL A 296 -4.90 2.74 -20.23
C VAL A 296 -3.81 1.67 -20.26
N VAL A 297 -3.37 1.32 -21.46
CA VAL A 297 -2.23 0.45 -21.72
C VAL A 297 -1.02 1.32 -22.08
N LEU A 298 0.04 1.22 -21.30
CA LEU A 298 1.36 1.74 -21.66
C LEU A 298 2.05 0.68 -22.51
N GLU A 299 2.33 1.01 -23.77
CA GLU A 299 2.90 0.08 -24.74
C GLU A 299 4.24 -0.51 -24.29
N ALA A 300 4.55 -1.71 -24.77
CA ALA A 300 5.80 -2.39 -24.42
C ALA A 300 7.02 -1.55 -24.84
N GLY A 301 7.97 -1.37 -23.91
CA GLY A 301 9.15 -0.54 -24.10
C GLY A 301 8.91 0.97 -24.12
N SER A 302 7.67 1.44 -23.93
CA SER A 302 7.38 2.87 -23.88
C SER A 302 7.93 3.52 -22.61
N LYS A 303 8.23 4.82 -22.68
CA LYS A 303 8.64 5.62 -21.51
C LYS A 303 7.68 6.78 -21.34
N SER A 304 6.98 6.79 -20.21
CA SER A 304 6.00 7.82 -19.85
C SER A 304 6.31 8.38 -18.47
N VAL A 305 6.05 9.66 -18.23
CA VAL A 305 6.32 10.32 -16.94
C VAL A 305 5.22 11.29 -16.55
N GLY A 306 5.13 11.59 -15.25
CA GLY A 306 4.27 12.66 -14.76
C GLY A 306 2.78 12.38 -14.93
N SER A 307 2.00 13.43 -14.71
CA SER A 307 0.56 13.44 -14.93
C SER A 307 0.17 14.79 -15.51
N ARG A 308 -0.39 14.80 -16.72
CA ARG A 308 -0.92 15.98 -17.39
C ARG A 308 -2.31 15.64 -17.92
N GLN A 309 -3.31 16.44 -17.54
CA GLN A 309 -4.72 16.22 -17.93
C GLN A 309 -5.23 14.80 -17.64
N GLY A 310 -4.78 14.21 -16.53
CA GLY A 310 -5.23 12.88 -16.09
C GLY A 310 -4.57 11.69 -16.80
N ALA A 311 -3.49 11.90 -17.56
CA ALA A 311 -2.70 10.84 -18.17
C ALA A 311 -1.19 11.10 -18.04
N ALA A 312 -0.38 10.04 -18.11
CA ALA A 312 1.07 10.17 -18.18
C ALA A 312 1.51 10.76 -19.54
N LEU A 313 2.54 11.60 -19.52
CA LEU A 313 3.15 12.15 -20.73
C LEU A 313 4.07 11.11 -21.35
N LEU A 314 3.77 10.68 -22.58
CA LEU A 314 4.65 9.81 -23.35
C LEU A 314 5.89 10.58 -23.81
N LEU A 315 7.07 10.14 -23.39
CA LEU A 315 8.36 10.70 -23.80
C LEU A 315 8.94 9.95 -24.99
N GLU A 316 8.92 8.61 -24.91
CA GLU A 316 9.41 7.74 -25.97
C GLU A 316 8.37 6.65 -26.26
N PRO A 317 7.94 6.49 -27.52
CA PRO A 317 7.05 5.42 -27.90
C PRO A 317 7.74 4.06 -27.75
N GLY A 318 6.94 3.01 -27.56
CA GLY A 318 7.45 1.65 -27.53
C GLY A 318 8.10 1.26 -28.86
N SER A 319 9.14 0.42 -28.80
CA SER A 319 9.75 -0.18 -29.98
C SER A 319 9.72 -1.71 -29.89
N ALA A 320 9.65 -2.39 -31.04
CA ALA A 320 9.68 -3.86 -31.08
C ALA A 320 10.97 -4.43 -30.46
N ALA A 321 12.09 -3.71 -30.60
CA ALA A 321 13.36 -4.05 -29.98
C ALA A 321 13.28 -3.95 -28.45
N ALA A 322 12.73 -2.87 -27.90
CA ALA A 322 12.54 -2.72 -26.46
C ALA A 322 11.53 -3.73 -25.90
N ALA A 323 10.48 -4.05 -26.65
CA ALA A 323 9.47 -5.04 -26.25
C ALA A 323 10.03 -6.47 -26.17
N SER A 324 10.94 -6.84 -27.08
CA SER A 324 11.56 -8.17 -27.13
C SER A 324 12.85 -8.29 -26.30
N ALA A 325 13.38 -7.17 -25.81
CA ALA A 325 14.60 -7.15 -25.01
C ALA A 325 14.50 -8.06 -23.77
N PRO A 326 15.65 -8.64 -23.33
CA PRO A 326 15.71 -9.40 -22.09
C PRO A 326 15.33 -8.52 -20.90
N THR A 327 14.47 -9.04 -20.03
CA THR A 327 13.95 -8.33 -18.85
C THR A 327 14.97 -8.28 -17.71
N GLU A 328 15.85 -9.28 -17.66
CA GLU A 328 16.93 -9.34 -16.69
C GLU A 328 17.97 -8.25 -16.94
N ARG A 329 17.98 -7.28 -16.03
CA ARG A 329 18.97 -6.19 -16.01
C ARG A 329 20.36 -6.72 -15.63
N PRO A 330 21.44 -6.00 -15.97
CA PRO A 330 22.81 -6.41 -15.63
C PRO A 330 23.00 -6.76 -14.14
N PHE A 331 22.38 -5.98 -13.25
CA PHE A 331 22.36 -6.27 -11.81
C PHE A 331 21.67 -7.61 -11.50
N GLY A 332 20.48 -7.86 -12.07
CA GLY A 332 19.75 -9.11 -11.87
C GLY A 332 20.53 -10.33 -12.40
N ARG A 333 21.19 -10.21 -13.56
CA ARG A 333 22.05 -11.28 -14.08
C ARG A 333 23.23 -11.58 -13.17
N ALA A 334 23.86 -10.54 -12.61
CA ALA A 334 24.95 -10.72 -11.67
C ALA A 334 24.49 -11.34 -10.34
N PHE A 335 23.36 -10.88 -9.80
CA PHE A 335 22.85 -11.29 -8.50
C PHE A 335 22.18 -12.67 -8.50
N TYR A 336 21.40 -12.98 -9.54
CA TYR A 336 20.65 -14.24 -9.62
C TYR A 336 21.32 -15.30 -10.52
N GLY A 337 22.04 -14.87 -11.56
CA GLY A 337 22.65 -15.75 -12.54
C GLY A 337 24.12 -16.11 -12.26
N GLY A 338 24.71 -15.58 -11.18
CA GLY A 338 26.12 -15.83 -10.82
C GLY A 338 27.14 -15.25 -11.82
N GLY A 339 26.70 -14.40 -12.76
CA GLY A 339 27.53 -13.84 -13.82
C GLY A 339 28.30 -12.57 -13.45
N GLY A 340 28.21 -12.11 -12.20
CA GLY A 340 29.02 -11.01 -11.69
C GLY A 340 30.41 -11.53 -11.33
N GLY A 341 31.48 -10.79 -11.67
CA GLY A 341 32.86 -11.11 -11.26
C GLY A 341 33.11 -11.02 -9.74
N TYR A 342 32.07 -11.15 -8.92
CA TYR A 342 32.08 -11.11 -7.46
C TYR A 342 31.12 -12.17 -6.94
N THR A 343 31.58 -12.97 -5.97
CA THR A 343 30.76 -13.94 -5.25
C THR A 343 29.77 -13.19 -4.36
N GLY A 344 28.52 -13.07 -4.81
CA GLY A 344 27.42 -12.55 -4.00
C GLY A 344 27.06 -13.54 -2.89
N LEU A 345 26.72 -13.04 -1.71
CA LEU A 345 26.10 -13.85 -0.67
C LEU A 345 24.80 -14.46 -1.21
N PRO A 346 24.44 -15.69 -0.81
CA PRO A 346 23.21 -16.31 -1.26
C PRO A 346 21.98 -15.45 -0.93
N PRO A 347 20.93 -15.50 -1.76
CA PRO A 347 19.72 -14.67 -1.63
C PRO A 347 18.88 -14.94 -0.36
N TRP A 348 19.33 -15.78 0.56
CA TRP A 348 18.72 -16.06 1.86
C TRP A 348 19.52 -15.51 3.05
N VAL A 349 20.70 -14.91 2.80
CA VAL A 349 21.49 -14.24 3.84
C VAL A 349 21.00 -12.79 3.95
N PRO A 350 20.46 -12.37 5.12
CA PRO A 350 19.86 -11.05 5.30
C PRO A 350 20.85 -9.89 5.18
#